data_AF-A0A841E1N4-F1
#
_entry.id   AF-A0A841E1N4-F1
#
_cell.length_a   1.000
_cell.length_b   1.000
_cell.length_c   1.000
_cell.angle_alpha   90.00
_cell.angle_beta   90.00
_cell.angle_gamma   90.00
#
_symmetry.space_group_name_H-M   'P 1'
#
loop_
_entity.id
_entity.type
_entity.pdbx_description
1 polymer ?
#
loop_
_entity_poly.entity_id
_entity_poly.type
_entity_poly.pdbx_seq_one_letter_code
_entity_poly.pdbx_strand_id
1 'polypeptide(L)'
;MKGRACDGPLSNYSLAHNYQTDILEVVFSGRLDVGGASEQTRFSLLYALLEGASSALEISRDDVDGTLYRRTAGTSTLVLFDTVPGGAGGAKRIAEAFPEVIGAAHERVRNCDCGAETSCYSCLRTYRNQYFHDRLRRDAALEALDALL
;
A
#
# COMPACT_ATOMS: atom_id res chain seq x y z
N MET A 1 38.56 -1.78 -6.35
CA MET A 1 38.07 -0.89 -7.43
C MET A 1 37.68 0.45 -6.82
N LYS A 2 38.59 1.43 -6.75
CA LYS A 2 38.26 2.84 -6.43
C LYS A 2 39.17 3.75 -7.26
N GLY A 3 38.59 4.78 -7.88
CA GLY A 3 39.35 5.91 -8.45
C GLY A 3 39.68 5.89 -9.94
N ARG A 4 39.17 4.96 -10.75
CA ARG A 4 39.29 5.07 -12.22
C ARG A 4 38.09 5.83 -12.79
N ALA A 5 38.36 6.79 -13.68
CA ALA A 5 37.33 7.44 -14.48
C ALA A 5 36.61 6.40 -15.33
N CYS A 6 35.28 6.42 -15.31
CA CYS A 6 34.45 5.57 -16.16
C CYS A 6 34.25 6.28 -17.49
N ASP A 7 34.93 5.79 -18.53
CA ASP A 7 34.96 6.32 -19.90
C ASP A 7 34.17 5.43 -20.89
N GLY A 8 33.48 4.41 -20.39
CA GLY A 8 32.63 3.53 -21.17
C GLY A 8 31.33 4.21 -21.66
N PRO A 9 30.74 3.75 -22.77
CA PRO A 9 29.48 4.27 -23.27
C PRO A 9 28.34 3.95 -22.31
N LEU A 10 27.34 4.85 -22.23
CA LEU A 10 26.09 4.57 -21.52
C LEU A 10 25.27 3.56 -22.32
N SER A 11 24.74 2.55 -21.64
CA SER A 11 23.82 1.56 -22.20
C SER A 11 22.58 1.44 -21.33
N ASN A 12 21.43 1.28 -21.99
CA ASN A 12 20.15 1.05 -21.31
C ASN A 12 20.06 -0.42 -20.93
N TYR A 13 19.93 -0.69 -19.63
CA TYR A 13 19.64 -2.02 -19.10
C TYR A 13 18.27 -2.02 -18.43
N SER A 14 17.45 -3.04 -18.73
CA SER A 14 16.27 -3.33 -17.93
C SER A 14 16.68 -4.29 -16.81
N LEU A 15 16.62 -3.81 -15.57
CA LEU A 15 16.89 -4.62 -14.38
C LEU A 15 15.59 -5.17 -13.78
N ALA A 16 14.46 -5.04 -14.49
CA ALA A 16 13.17 -5.53 -14.04
C ALA A 16 13.12 -7.06 -14.06
N HIS A 17 12.52 -7.64 -13.02
CA HIS A 17 12.22 -9.06 -12.96
C HIS A 17 10.71 -9.25 -13.06
N ASN A 18 10.27 -10.05 -14.03
CA ASN A 18 8.87 -10.44 -14.17
C ASN A 18 8.64 -11.75 -13.42
N TYR A 19 7.66 -11.75 -12.52
CA TYR A 19 7.22 -12.95 -11.83
C TYR A 19 5.69 -12.97 -11.77
N GLN A 20 5.12 -14.18 -11.78
CA GLN A 20 3.69 -14.38 -11.70
C GLN A 20 3.29 -14.46 -10.22
N THR A 21 2.30 -13.66 -9.83
CA THR A 21 1.76 -13.59 -8.48
C THR A 21 0.27 -13.27 -8.54
N ASP A 22 -0.45 -13.58 -7.46
CA ASP A 22 -1.84 -13.20 -7.32
C ASP A 22 -1.92 -11.71 -6.94
N ILE A 23 -2.94 -11.04 -7.49
CA ILE A 23 -3.24 -9.65 -7.19
C ILE A 23 -4.67 -9.50 -6.71
N LEU A 24 -4.87 -8.58 -5.79
CA LEU A 24 -6.17 -8.03 -5.43
C LEU A 24 -6.22 -6.60 -5.92
N GLU A 25 -7.14 -6.32 -6.84
CA GLU A 25 -7.46 -4.95 -7.20
C GLU A 25 -8.70 -4.47 -6.45
N VAL A 26 -8.55 -3.39 -5.68
CA VAL A 26 -9.64 -2.77 -4.93
C VAL A 26 -10.20 -1.61 -5.74
N VAL A 27 -11.44 -1.78 -6.19
CA VAL A 27 -12.20 -0.77 -6.93
C VAL A 27 -13.26 -0.18 -6.02
N PHE A 28 -13.27 1.14 -5.91
CA PHE A 28 -14.18 1.87 -5.05
C PHE A 28 -15.34 2.43 -5.90
N SER A 29 -16.57 2.04 -5.57
CA SER A 29 -17.79 2.44 -6.29
C SER A 29 -18.83 3.11 -5.39
N GLY A 30 -18.40 3.65 -4.24
CA GLY A 30 -19.27 4.19 -3.20
C GLY A 30 -18.95 5.64 -2.82
N ARG A 31 -19.05 5.94 -1.52
CA ARG A 31 -18.83 7.29 -0.97
C ARG A 31 -17.40 7.80 -1.10
N LEU A 32 -16.45 6.89 -1.34
CA LEU A 32 -15.04 7.19 -1.51
C LEU A 32 -14.66 7.12 -3.00
N ASP A 33 -14.31 8.27 -3.59
CA ASP A 33 -13.66 8.33 -4.90
C ASP A 33 -12.13 8.30 -4.73
N VAL A 34 -11.56 7.11 -4.67
CA VAL A 34 -10.10 6.93 -4.62
C VAL A 34 -9.42 7.41 -5.90
N GLY A 35 -10.13 7.40 -7.03
CA GLY A 35 -9.56 7.81 -8.31
C GLY A 35 -9.27 9.31 -8.40
N GLY A 36 -10.18 10.12 -7.87
CA GLY A 36 -10.03 11.58 -7.74
C GLY A 36 -9.30 12.04 -6.48
N ALA A 37 -9.04 11.15 -5.52
CA ALA A 37 -8.42 11.51 -4.24
C ALA A 37 -6.96 11.96 -4.36
N SER A 38 -6.52 12.74 -3.38
CA SER A 38 -5.12 13.17 -3.23
C SER A 38 -4.17 11.97 -3.14
N GLU A 39 -2.89 12.17 -3.50
CA GLU A 39 -1.88 11.13 -3.27
C GLU A 39 -1.76 10.77 -1.79
N GLN A 40 -1.91 11.74 -0.89
CA GLN A 40 -1.87 11.53 0.55
C GLN A 40 -2.97 10.54 0.98
N THR A 41 -4.21 10.76 0.55
CA THR A 41 -5.33 9.85 0.85
C THR A 41 -5.08 8.46 0.28
N ARG A 42 -4.64 8.37 -0.99
CA ARG A 42 -4.38 7.09 -1.66
C ARG A 42 -3.31 6.26 -0.98
N PHE A 43 -2.15 6.85 -0.70
CA PHE A 43 -1.06 6.13 -0.02
C PHE A 43 -1.38 5.84 1.45
N SER A 44 -2.04 6.77 2.15
CA SER A 44 -2.42 6.55 3.56
C SER A 44 -3.43 5.41 3.68
N LEU A 45 -4.43 5.35 2.80
CA LEU A 45 -5.38 4.23 2.75
C LEU A 45 -4.69 2.92 2.36
N LEU A 46 -3.83 2.93 1.34
CA LEU A 46 -3.08 1.74 0.90
C LEU A 46 -2.29 1.12 2.05
N TYR A 47 -1.50 1.94 2.76
CA TYR A 47 -0.70 1.43 3.87
C TYR A 47 -1.55 1.07 5.08
N ALA A 48 -2.66 1.76 5.34
CA ALA A 48 -3.59 1.32 6.38
C ALA A 48 -4.17 -0.07 6.10
N LEU A 49 -4.61 -0.34 4.86
CA LEU A 49 -5.13 -1.65 4.45
C LEU A 49 -4.07 -2.75 4.55
N LEU A 50 -2.82 -2.46 4.14
CA LEU A 50 -1.72 -3.42 4.24
C LEU A 50 -1.37 -3.75 5.70
N GLU A 51 -1.37 -2.76 6.59
CA GLU A 51 -1.17 -2.97 8.03
C GLU A 51 -2.35 -3.72 8.66
N GLY A 52 -3.58 -3.37 8.29
CA GLY A 52 -4.79 -4.07 8.72
C GLY A 52 -4.80 -5.54 8.29
N ALA A 53 -4.37 -5.83 7.06
CA ALA A 53 -4.23 -7.18 6.54
C ALA A 53 -3.23 -8.00 7.34
N SER A 54 -2.09 -7.41 7.68
CA SER A 54 -1.08 -8.08 8.49
C SER A 54 -1.57 -8.38 9.89
N SER A 55 -2.24 -7.43 10.55
CA SER A 55 -2.77 -7.63 11.90
C SER A 55 -3.96 -8.58 11.94
N ALA A 56 -4.89 -8.50 10.99
CA ALA A 56 -6.11 -9.29 11.01
C ALA A 56 -5.90 -10.75 10.58
N LEU A 57 -5.02 -10.96 9.60
CA LEU A 57 -4.86 -12.26 8.93
C LEU A 57 -3.51 -12.92 9.26
N GLU A 58 -2.72 -12.34 10.16
CA GLU A 58 -1.38 -12.81 10.51
C GLU A 58 -0.48 -12.99 9.27
N ILE A 59 -0.67 -12.13 8.26
CA ILE A 59 0.17 -12.10 7.07
C ILE A 59 1.42 -11.27 7.40
N SER A 60 2.61 -11.81 7.13
CA SER A 60 3.84 -11.02 7.28
C SER A 60 3.78 -9.77 6.39
N ARG A 61 4.13 -8.60 6.93
CA ARG A 61 4.23 -7.38 6.10
C ARG A 61 5.29 -7.49 5.00
N ASP A 62 6.22 -8.43 5.12
CA ASP A 62 7.20 -8.67 4.07
C ASP A 62 6.65 -9.45 2.88
N ASP A 63 5.53 -10.17 3.07
CA ASP A 63 4.95 -11.12 2.10
C ASP A 63 3.84 -10.52 1.24
N VAL A 64 3.33 -9.33 1.60
CA VAL A 64 2.33 -8.58 0.83
C VAL A 64 2.80 -7.14 0.65
N ASP A 65 2.54 -6.55 -0.50
CA ASP A 65 2.73 -5.12 -0.71
C ASP A 65 1.62 -4.57 -1.60
N GLY A 66 1.68 -3.29 -1.90
CA GLY A 66 0.71 -2.70 -2.80
C GLY A 66 1.19 -1.45 -3.51
N THR A 67 0.41 -1.06 -4.51
CA THR A 67 0.72 0.07 -5.38
C THR A 67 -0.56 0.76 -5.84
N LEU A 68 -0.40 1.96 -6.37
CA LEU A 68 -1.46 2.67 -7.08
C LEU A 68 -1.43 2.25 -8.55
N TYR A 69 -2.55 1.74 -9.05
CA TYR A 69 -2.71 1.41 -10.45
C TYR A 69 -3.58 2.44 -11.14
N ARG A 70 -3.10 3.00 -12.26
CA ARG A 70 -3.87 3.96 -13.04
C ARG A 70 -4.68 3.23 -14.10
N ARG A 71 -6.00 3.23 -13.96
CA ARG A 71 -6.92 2.74 -14.98
C ARG A 71 -7.09 3.74 -16.12
N THR A 72 -7.54 3.23 -17.25
CA THR A 72 -8.02 4.02 -18.39
C THR A 72 -9.14 4.96 -17.93
N ALA A 73 -9.20 6.18 -18.50
CA ALA A 73 -10.06 7.30 -18.06
C ALA A 73 -9.61 8.05 -16.79
N GLY A 74 -8.37 7.82 -16.32
CA GLY A 74 -7.74 8.69 -15.31
C GLY A 74 -8.06 8.34 -13.85
N THR A 75 -8.83 7.28 -13.62
CA THR A 75 -9.10 6.76 -12.27
C THR A 75 -7.91 5.96 -11.74
N SER A 76 -7.66 6.06 -10.43
CA SER A 76 -6.63 5.29 -9.72
C SER A 76 -7.29 4.25 -8.82
N THR A 77 -6.80 3.02 -8.85
CA THR A 77 -7.20 1.93 -7.96
C THR A 77 -6.04 1.52 -7.06
N LEU A 78 -6.35 0.80 -5.99
CA LEU A 78 -5.33 0.18 -5.15
C LEU A 78 -5.14 -1.27 -5.60
N VAL A 79 -3.88 -1.68 -5.76
CA VAL A 79 -3.53 -3.07 -6.05
C VAL A 79 -2.68 -3.59 -4.91
N LEU A 80 -3.09 -4.70 -4.32
CA LEU A 80 -2.35 -5.46 -3.32
C LEU A 80 -1.87 -6.75 -3.97
N PHE A 81 -0.66 -7.20 -3.67
CA PHE A 81 -0.06 -8.36 -4.30
C PHE A 81 0.91 -9.06 -3.36
N ASP A 82 1.13 -10.35 -3.58
CA ASP A 82 2.14 -11.09 -2.83
C ASP A 82 3.54 -10.77 -3.38
N THR A 83 4.48 -10.52 -2.47
CA THR A 83 5.89 -10.24 -2.81
C THR A 83 6.72 -11.50 -3.00
N VAL A 84 6.18 -12.65 -2.56
CA VAL A 84 6.82 -13.97 -2.71
C VAL A 84 6.60 -14.47 -4.15
N PRO A 85 7.65 -14.86 -4.89
CA PRO A 85 7.50 -15.43 -6.22
C PRO A 85 6.59 -16.66 -6.23
N GLY A 86 5.60 -16.69 -7.14
CA GLY A 86 4.60 -17.76 -7.21
C GLY A 86 3.35 -17.54 -6.34
N GLY A 87 3.33 -16.49 -5.53
CA GLY A 87 2.21 -16.15 -4.64
C GLY A 87 2.24 -16.93 -3.33
N ALA A 88 2.06 -16.23 -2.22
CA ALA A 88 1.87 -16.83 -0.89
C ALA A 88 0.37 -17.02 -0.56
N GLY A 89 -0.52 -16.56 -1.44
CA GLY A 89 -1.97 -16.56 -1.25
C GLY A 89 -2.47 -15.40 -0.38
N GLY A 90 -1.62 -14.41 -0.08
CA GLY A 90 -1.97 -13.26 0.76
C GLY A 90 -3.04 -12.40 0.09
N ALA A 91 -2.86 -12.06 -1.19
CA ALA A 91 -3.84 -11.30 -1.97
C ALA A 91 -5.24 -11.95 -1.95
N LYS A 92 -5.31 -13.28 -2.12
CA LYS A 92 -6.57 -14.03 -2.06
C LYS A 92 -7.20 -13.98 -0.66
N ARG A 93 -6.41 -14.23 0.40
CA ARG A 93 -6.90 -14.20 1.79
C ARG A 93 -7.42 -12.81 2.17
N ILE A 94 -6.74 -11.76 1.72
CA ILE A 94 -7.18 -10.37 1.93
C ILE A 94 -8.52 -10.11 1.24
N ALA A 95 -8.72 -10.64 0.02
CA ALA A 95 -9.98 -10.49 -0.69
C ALA A 95 -11.15 -11.19 0.03
N GLU A 96 -10.90 -12.40 0.55
CA GLU A 96 -11.91 -13.21 1.26
C GLU A 96 -12.31 -12.62 2.62
N ALA A 97 -11.37 -11.93 3.30
CA ALA A 97 -11.57 -11.33 4.62
C ALA A 97 -11.42 -9.79 4.60
N PHE A 98 -11.83 -9.16 3.50
CA PHE A 98 -11.63 -7.72 3.30
C PHE A 98 -12.34 -6.85 4.36
N PRO A 99 -13.57 -7.16 4.82
CA PRO A 99 -14.21 -6.42 5.91
C PRO A 99 -13.40 -6.45 7.22
N GLU A 100 -12.82 -7.60 7.58
CA GLU A 100 -11.95 -7.76 8.74
C GLU A 100 -10.68 -6.92 8.61
N VAL A 101 -10.10 -6.87 7.40
CA VAL A 101 -8.94 -6.02 7.09
C VAL A 101 -9.25 -4.54 7.28
N ILE A 102 -10.41 -4.07 6.79
CA ILE A 102 -10.85 -2.67 6.99
C ILE A 102 -11.03 -2.38 8.48
N GLY A 103 -11.70 -3.27 9.21
CA GLY A 103 -11.92 -3.11 10.65
C GLY A 103 -10.61 -3.00 11.45
N ALA A 104 -9.65 -3.90 11.19
CA ALA A 104 -8.35 -3.87 11.84
C ALA A 104 -7.51 -2.64 11.44
N ALA A 105 -7.55 -2.23 10.17
CA ALA A 105 -6.92 -1.01 9.71
C ALA A 105 -7.49 0.22 10.43
N HIS A 106 -8.82 0.30 10.53
CA HIS A 106 -9.52 1.39 11.23
C HIS A 106 -9.15 1.45 12.70
N GLU A 107 -9.22 0.32 13.41
CA GLU A 107 -8.87 0.24 14.83
C GLU A 107 -7.42 0.69 15.07
N ARG A 108 -6.49 0.19 14.27
CA ARG A 108 -5.07 0.55 14.34
C ARG A 108 -4.83 2.04 14.16
N VAL A 109 -5.44 2.64 13.13
CA VAL A 109 -5.26 4.07 12.80
C VAL A 109 -5.94 4.95 13.86
N ARG A 110 -7.15 4.59 14.29
CA ARG A 110 -7.96 5.32 15.27
C ARG A 110 -7.32 5.34 16.65
N ASN A 111 -6.72 4.22 17.09
CA ASN A 111 -6.16 4.08 18.43
C ASN A 111 -4.70 4.56 18.54
N CYS A 112 -4.07 4.97 17.43
CA CYS A 112 -2.76 5.59 17.45
C CYS A 112 -2.82 6.98 18.10
N ASP A 113 -1.72 7.45 18.69
CA ASP A 113 -1.60 8.71 19.43
C ASP A 113 -0.73 9.78 18.73
N CYS A 114 -0.19 9.48 17.54
CA CYS A 114 0.59 10.46 16.76
C CYS A 114 -0.28 11.63 16.25
N GLY A 115 0.34 12.69 15.72
CA GLY A 115 -0.41 13.83 15.18
C GLY A 115 -1.31 13.41 14.00
N ALA A 116 -2.53 13.96 13.92
CA ALA A 116 -3.50 13.63 12.87
C ALA A 116 -2.96 13.85 11.45
N GLU A 117 -2.28 14.99 11.27
CA GLU A 117 -1.61 15.42 10.03
C GLU A 117 -0.29 14.67 9.75
N THR A 118 0.03 13.65 10.55
CA THR A 118 1.31 12.91 10.50
C THR A 118 1.08 11.40 10.49
N SER A 119 2.17 10.63 10.51
CA SER A 119 2.14 9.18 10.61
C SER A 119 3.35 8.69 11.42
N CYS A 120 3.24 7.49 11.99
CA CYS A 120 4.31 6.83 12.73
C CYS A 120 4.35 5.33 12.42
N TYR A 121 5.34 4.63 12.97
CA TYR A 121 5.51 3.18 12.77
C TYR A 121 4.41 2.33 13.45
N SER A 122 3.65 2.93 14.36
CA SER A 122 2.52 2.24 15.02
C SER A 122 1.22 2.29 14.22
N CYS A 123 1.10 3.16 13.20
CA CYS A 123 -0.10 3.26 12.38
C CYS A 123 0.16 2.92 10.90
N LEU A 124 0.95 3.74 10.19
CA LEU A 124 1.06 3.67 8.72
C LEU A 124 2.49 3.42 8.23
N ARG A 125 3.51 3.74 9.01
CA ARG A 125 4.91 3.68 8.55
C ARG A 125 5.51 2.30 8.76
N THR A 126 6.30 1.89 7.78
CA THR A 126 7.21 0.75 7.86
C THR A 126 8.55 1.16 7.25
N TYR A 127 9.57 0.30 7.37
CA TYR A 127 10.83 0.54 6.67
C TYR A 127 10.67 0.44 5.15
N ARG A 128 9.70 -0.34 4.65
CA ARG A 128 9.48 -0.53 3.22
C ARG A 128 8.88 0.69 2.53
N ASN A 129 8.06 1.46 3.25
CA ASN A 129 7.39 2.62 2.68
C ASN A 129 8.05 3.97 3.01
N GLN A 130 9.34 3.96 3.38
CA GLN A 130 10.12 5.17 3.70
C GLN A 130 10.00 6.27 2.63
N TYR A 131 9.95 5.87 1.35
CA TYR A 131 9.78 6.79 0.24
C TYR A 131 8.48 7.61 0.28
N PHE A 132 7.45 7.13 0.98
CA PHE A 132 6.14 7.77 1.06
C PHE A 132 5.87 8.45 2.40
N HIS A 133 6.80 8.40 3.38
CA HIS A 133 6.55 8.86 4.75
C HIS A 133 6.10 10.33 4.86
N ASP A 134 6.50 11.17 3.92
CA ASP A 134 6.12 12.58 3.77
C ASP A 134 4.69 12.78 3.27
N ARG A 135 4.09 11.75 2.66
CA ARG A 135 2.71 11.76 2.13
C ARG A 135 1.72 11.08 3.07
N LEU A 136 2.19 10.28 4.04
CA LEU A 136 1.32 9.49 4.91
C LEU A 136 0.75 10.34 6.04
N ARG A 137 -0.59 10.42 6.08
CA ARG A 137 -1.35 11.13 7.11
C ARG A 137 -2.38 10.22 7.77
N ARG A 138 -2.45 10.26 9.10
CA ARG A 138 -3.37 9.45 9.91
C ARG A 138 -4.82 9.83 9.66
N ASP A 139 -5.14 11.12 9.61
CA ASP A 139 -6.49 11.60 9.33
C ASP A 139 -6.98 11.18 7.93
N ALA A 140 -6.16 11.32 6.89
CA ALA A 140 -6.53 10.94 5.53
C ALA A 140 -6.80 9.43 5.41
N ALA A 141 -6.04 8.59 6.14
CA ALA A 141 -6.35 7.17 6.25
C ALA A 141 -7.68 6.92 6.98
N LEU A 142 -7.88 7.58 8.13
CA LEU A 142 -9.06 7.37 8.96
C LEU A 142 -10.34 7.79 8.25
N GLU A 143 -10.36 8.98 7.64
CA GLU A 143 -11.49 9.48 6.84
C GLU A 143 -11.82 8.55 5.68
N ALA A 144 -10.79 8.02 5.01
CA ALA A 144 -10.99 7.07 3.92
C ALA A 144 -11.55 5.73 4.43
N LEU A 145 -11.10 5.23 5.58
CA LEU A 145 -11.62 4.00 6.20
C LEU A 145 -13.05 4.18 6.73
N ASP A 146 -13.36 5.34 7.33
CA ASP A 146 -14.71 5.70 7.77
C ASP A 146 -15.70 5.70 6.60
N ALA A 147 -15.25 6.08 5.39
CA ALA A 147 -16.09 6.04 4.20
C ALA A 147 -16.36 4.63 3.65
N LEU A 148 -15.67 3.60 4.17
CA LEU A 148 -15.82 2.19 3.79
C LEU A 148 -16.64 1.36 4.78
N LEU A 149 -16.92 1.91 5.97
CA LEU A 149 -17.73 1.30 7.04
C LEU A 149 -19.18 1.80 7.00
#